data_AF-A0A1I3BML1-F1
#
_entry.id   AF-A0A1I3BML1-F1
#
_cell.length_a   1.000
_cell.length_b   1.000
_cell.length_c   1.000
_cell.angle_alpha   90.00
_cell.angle_beta   90.00
_cell.angle_gamma   90.00
#
_symmetry.space_group_name_H-M   'P 1'
#
loop_
_entity.id
_entity.type
_entity.pdbx_description
1 polymer ?
#
loop_
_entity_poly.entity_id
_entity_poly.type
_entity_poly.pdbx_seq_one_letter_code
_entity_poly.pdbx_strand_id
1 'polypeptide(L)'
;MFEIEYRIICNEDDDYNGQSGYLKLSFNDKTYGDMYAEELDGIIEQEHLSFWFHELCLVVIYLEKHEYVVLNDVDSYNIWIEFKRKNDDLIVSIINNEDKDGRKFIEFKIDNPKIHKAFWGNEHISYTEFKEKIILASREYINYLNLYNSSNEVIKKLEHDMDLIDSKILTKFPK
;
A
#
# COMPACT_ATOMS: atom_id res chain seq x y z
N MET A 1 -11.85 10.87 4.21
CA MET A 1 -10.50 11.32 4.58
C MET A 1 -9.59 10.12 4.63
N PHE A 2 -8.51 10.15 3.88
CA PHE A 2 -7.47 9.13 3.86
C PHE A 2 -6.20 9.61 4.54
N GLU A 3 -5.62 8.77 5.37
CA GLU A 3 -4.33 9.00 6.03
C GLU A 3 -3.48 7.73 5.99
N ILE A 4 -2.17 7.92 5.91
CA ILE A 4 -1.17 6.87 6.04
C ILE A 4 -0.24 7.28 7.16
N GLU A 5 -0.15 6.45 8.18
CA GLU A 5 0.78 6.59 9.29
C GLU A 5 1.78 5.44 9.19
N TYR A 6 3.05 5.73 9.38
CA TYR A 6 4.09 4.71 9.46
C TYR A 6 5.17 5.11 10.46
N ARG A 7 5.80 4.12 11.08
CA ARG A 7 6.98 4.31 11.93
C ARG A 7 8.02 3.28 11.55
N ILE A 8 9.19 3.76 11.13
CA ILE A 8 10.36 2.92 10.85
C ILE A 8 10.93 2.41 12.16
N ILE A 9 11.20 1.11 12.21
CA ILE A 9 11.89 0.45 13.31
C ILE A 9 13.13 -0.19 12.73
N CYS A 10 14.31 0.29 13.13
CA CYS A 10 15.57 -0.26 12.63
C CYS A 10 15.91 -1.53 13.41
N ASN A 11 15.91 -2.69 12.74
CA ASN A 11 16.36 -3.94 13.32
C ASN A 11 17.80 -4.26 12.87
N GLU A 12 18.53 -5.01 13.70
CA GLU A 12 19.87 -5.47 13.35
C GLU A 12 19.88 -6.46 12.16
N ASP A 13 18.77 -7.17 11.98
CA ASP A 13 18.58 -8.19 10.94
C ASP A 13 17.98 -7.63 9.63
N ASP A 14 17.72 -6.31 9.55
CA ASP A 14 17.23 -5.69 8.32
C ASP A 14 18.35 -5.66 7.25
N ASP A 15 18.01 -5.91 5.98
CA ASP A 15 18.98 -5.82 4.88
C ASP A 15 19.42 -4.36 4.62
N TYR A 16 18.61 -3.39 5.06
CA TYR A 16 18.87 -1.95 4.94
C TYR A 16 18.07 -1.14 5.97
N ASN A 17 18.57 0.05 6.34
CA ASN A 17 17.88 0.95 7.27
C ASN A 17 16.54 1.39 6.69
N GLY A 18 15.47 1.23 7.45
CA GLY A 18 14.11 1.59 7.03
C GLY A 18 13.29 0.45 6.45
N GLN A 19 13.85 -0.76 6.32
CA GLN A 19 13.14 -1.92 5.80
C GLN A 19 11.86 -2.23 6.58
N SER A 20 11.95 -2.25 7.91
CA SER A 20 10.90 -2.75 8.77
C SER A 20 10.23 -1.62 9.58
N GLY A 21 8.98 -1.84 9.95
CA GLY A 21 8.27 -0.94 10.84
C GLY A 21 6.78 -1.22 10.98
N TYR A 22 6.02 -0.22 11.41
CA TYR A 22 4.57 -0.29 11.48
C TYR A 22 3.94 0.61 10.44
N LEU A 23 2.79 0.19 9.91
CA LEU A 23 2.02 0.93 8.93
C LEU A 23 0.53 0.83 9.25
N LYS A 24 -0.17 1.96 9.22
CA LYS A 24 -1.61 2.05 9.36
C LYS A 24 -2.20 2.92 8.27
N LEU A 25 -3.19 2.36 7.57
CA LEU A 25 -4.00 3.06 6.59
C LEU A 25 -5.34 3.41 7.21
N SER A 26 -5.71 4.69 7.20
CA SER A 26 -6.99 5.16 7.72
C SER A 26 -7.89 5.62 6.57
N PHE A 27 -9.09 5.08 6.51
CA PHE A 27 -10.16 5.43 5.57
C PHE A 27 -11.36 5.92 6.40
N ASN A 28 -11.53 7.24 6.52
CA ASN A 28 -12.47 7.87 7.44
C ASN A 28 -12.19 7.47 8.90
N ASP A 29 -13.13 6.79 9.57
CA ASP A 29 -12.99 6.26 10.93
C ASP A 29 -12.55 4.79 10.96
N LYS A 30 -12.25 4.20 9.80
CA LYS A 30 -11.83 2.81 9.64
C LYS A 30 -10.34 2.70 9.39
N THR A 31 -9.70 1.67 9.93
CA THR A 31 -8.26 1.47 9.80
C THR A 31 -7.91 0.07 9.29
N TYR A 32 -6.76 -0.03 8.63
CA TYR A 32 -6.10 -1.28 8.27
C TYR A 32 -4.64 -1.20 8.71
N GLY A 33 -4.12 -2.25 9.33
CA GLY A 33 -2.86 -2.20 10.07
C GLY A 33 -3.00 -1.45 11.40
N ASP A 34 -1.91 -1.41 12.16
CA ASP A 34 -1.88 -0.91 13.52
C ASP A 34 -0.61 -0.10 13.80
N MET A 35 -0.74 0.90 14.68
CA MET A 35 0.39 1.62 15.26
C MET A 35 0.53 1.24 16.73
N TYR A 36 1.70 0.75 17.10
CA TYR A 36 1.98 0.30 18.46
C TYR A 36 2.73 1.37 19.27
N ALA A 37 2.73 1.24 20.59
CA ALA A 37 3.54 2.08 21.47
C ALA A 37 5.03 1.76 21.27
N GLU A 38 5.92 2.75 21.49
CA GLU A 38 7.38 2.57 21.26
C GLU A 38 7.98 1.48 22.15
N GLU A 39 7.40 1.22 23.33
CA GLU A 39 7.85 0.15 24.23
C GLU A 39 7.61 -1.27 23.65
N LEU A 40 6.84 -1.37 22.57
CA LEU A 40 6.55 -2.62 21.86
C LEU A 40 7.40 -2.82 20.61
N ASP A 41 8.27 -1.86 20.27
CA ASP A 41 9.17 -1.94 19.13
C ASP A 41 10.10 -3.16 19.30
N GLY A 42 10.18 -4.00 18.26
CA GLY A 42 10.94 -5.27 18.30
C GLY A 42 10.28 -6.41 19.08
N ILE A 43 9.12 -6.18 19.71
CA ILE A 43 8.30 -7.22 20.35
C ILE A 43 7.15 -7.65 19.44
N ILE A 44 6.46 -6.68 18.85
CA ILE A 44 5.39 -6.91 17.89
C ILE A 44 5.97 -7.06 16.49
N GLU A 45 5.43 -8.02 15.75
CA GLU A 45 5.77 -8.27 14.35
C GLU A 45 5.63 -7.00 13.52
N GLN A 46 6.60 -6.81 12.61
CA GLN A 46 6.76 -5.59 11.84
C GLN A 46 6.50 -5.89 10.37
N GLU A 47 6.02 -4.86 9.68
CA GLU A 47 5.74 -4.85 8.26
C GLU A 47 7.00 -4.54 7.46
N HIS A 48 7.09 -5.10 6.26
CA HIS A 48 8.13 -4.71 5.29
C HIS A 48 7.70 -3.42 4.56
N LEU A 49 8.11 -2.26 5.09
CA LEU A 49 7.62 -0.94 4.66
C LEU A 49 7.84 -0.66 3.17
N SER A 50 9.01 -1.00 2.61
CA SER A 50 9.25 -0.77 1.18
C SER A 50 8.35 -1.61 0.28
N PHE A 51 7.89 -2.77 0.76
CA PHE A 51 6.92 -3.58 0.02
C PHE A 51 5.56 -2.87 0.03
N TRP A 52 5.08 -2.44 1.20
CA TRP A 52 3.85 -1.67 1.30
C TRP A 52 3.85 -0.40 0.44
N PHE A 53 4.91 0.41 0.52
CA PHE A 53 4.99 1.62 -0.31
C PHE A 53 5.06 1.30 -1.81
N HIS A 54 5.75 0.23 -2.20
CA HIS A 54 5.77 -0.23 -3.59
C HIS A 54 4.36 -0.61 -4.08
N GLU A 55 3.67 -1.48 -3.35
CA GLU A 55 2.35 -1.96 -3.72
C GLU A 55 1.28 -0.84 -3.70
N LEU A 56 1.35 0.09 -2.75
CA LEU A 56 0.48 1.27 -2.71
C LEU A 56 0.71 2.19 -3.92
N CYS A 57 1.97 2.40 -4.31
CA CYS A 57 2.29 3.13 -5.53
C CYS A 57 1.72 2.43 -6.77
N LEU A 58 1.85 1.10 -6.85
CA LEU A 58 1.26 0.31 -7.93
C LEU A 58 -0.28 0.41 -7.95
N VAL A 59 -0.94 0.38 -6.80
CA VAL A 59 -2.40 0.59 -6.71
C VAL A 59 -2.78 1.93 -7.34
N VAL A 60 -2.08 3.02 -7.02
CA VAL A 60 -2.32 4.33 -7.65
C VAL A 60 -2.10 4.25 -9.17
N ILE A 61 -0.99 3.69 -9.63
CA ILE A 61 -0.68 3.56 -11.07
C ILE A 61 -1.77 2.77 -11.81
N TYR A 62 -2.27 1.69 -11.20
CA TYR A 62 -3.27 0.83 -11.83
C TYR A 62 -4.68 1.42 -11.77
N LEU A 63 -5.03 2.16 -10.71
CA LEU A 63 -6.32 2.85 -10.64
C LEU A 63 -6.45 3.96 -11.69
N GLU A 64 -5.36 4.40 -12.33
CA GLU A 64 -5.42 5.30 -13.49
C GLU A 64 -5.80 4.59 -14.80
N LYS A 65 -5.76 3.26 -14.84
CA LYS A 65 -6.10 2.43 -16.01
C LYS A 65 -7.29 1.50 -15.78
N HIS A 66 -7.56 1.17 -14.53
CA HIS A 66 -8.57 0.20 -14.11
C HIS A 66 -9.48 0.82 -13.05
N GLU A 67 -10.79 0.63 -13.21
CA GLU A 67 -11.77 1.04 -12.20
C GLU A 67 -11.77 0.10 -10.97
N TYR A 68 -11.08 -1.04 -11.06
CA TYR A 68 -11.03 -2.07 -10.02
C TYR A 68 -9.60 -2.57 -9.85
N VAL A 69 -9.09 -2.48 -8.62
CA VAL A 69 -7.79 -3.00 -8.20
C VAL A 69 -7.97 -3.64 -6.83
N VAL A 70 -7.32 -4.77 -6.58
CA VAL A 70 -7.22 -5.36 -5.24
C VAL A 70 -5.77 -5.56 -4.89
N LEU A 71 -5.42 -5.31 -3.64
CA LEU A 71 -4.10 -5.53 -3.05
C LEU A 71 -4.22 -6.64 -1.99
N ASN A 72 -3.45 -7.71 -2.13
CA ASN A 72 -3.37 -8.77 -1.13
C ASN A 72 -2.52 -8.29 0.04
N ASP A 73 -2.97 -8.63 1.25
CA ASP A 73 -2.10 -8.62 2.42
C ASP A 73 -1.23 -9.88 2.38
N VAL A 74 0.08 -9.68 2.31
CA VAL A 74 1.07 -10.75 2.18
C VAL A 74 1.13 -11.67 3.39
N ASP A 75 0.80 -11.15 4.56
CA ASP A 75 0.83 -11.89 5.81
C ASP A 75 -0.51 -12.60 6.07
N SER A 76 -1.53 -12.28 5.26
CA SER A 76 -2.87 -12.84 5.35
C SER A 76 -3.35 -13.35 3.98
N TYR A 77 -3.09 -14.62 3.70
CA TYR A 77 -3.39 -15.33 2.44
C TYR A 77 -4.82 -15.16 1.87
N ASN A 78 -5.79 -14.73 2.67
CA ASN A 78 -7.17 -14.55 2.26
C ASN A 78 -7.72 -13.12 2.42
N ILE A 79 -6.90 -12.17 2.89
CA ILE A 79 -7.30 -10.78 3.10
C ILE A 79 -6.81 -9.91 1.94
N TRP A 80 -7.73 -9.10 1.42
CA TRP A 80 -7.44 -8.17 0.33
C TRP A 80 -8.06 -6.81 0.63
N ILE A 81 -7.36 -5.76 0.23
CA ILE A 81 -7.86 -4.40 0.19
C ILE A 81 -8.38 -4.14 -1.22
N GLU A 82 -9.69 -4.01 -1.36
CA GLU A 82 -10.38 -3.74 -2.61
C GLU A 82 -10.53 -2.24 -2.84
N PHE A 83 -10.19 -1.79 -4.05
CA PHE A 83 -10.31 -0.41 -4.50
C PHE A 83 -11.19 -0.36 -5.75
N LYS A 84 -12.31 0.36 -5.67
CA LYS A 84 -13.23 0.63 -6.78
C LYS A 84 -13.26 2.12 -7.06
N ARG A 85 -12.68 2.56 -8.17
CA ARG A 85 -12.61 3.96 -8.56
C ARG A 85 -13.62 4.27 -9.66
N LYS A 86 -14.34 5.38 -9.49
CA LYS A 86 -15.13 6.02 -10.55
C LYS A 86 -14.92 7.52 -10.51
N ASN A 87 -14.21 8.05 -11.50
CA ASN A 87 -13.72 9.44 -11.51
C ASN A 87 -12.87 9.74 -10.26
N ASP A 88 -13.34 10.63 -9.39
CA ASP A 88 -12.69 10.97 -8.13
C ASP A 88 -13.29 10.24 -6.91
N ASP A 89 -14.37 9.49 -7.07
CA ASP A 89 -14.93 8.66 -6.00
C ASP A 89 -14.15 7.35 -5.94
N LEU A 90 -13.58 7.04 -4.78
CA LEU A 90 -12.88 5.79 -4.50
C LEU A 90 -13.58 5.08 -3.34
N ILE A 91 -14.08 3.88 -3.62
CA ILE A 91 -14.69 2.99 -2.64
C ILE A 91 -13.67 1.94 -2.23
N VAL A 92 -13.43 1.82 -0.93
CA VAL A 92 -12.45 0.89 -0.36
C VAL A 92 -13.14 -0.13 0.54
N SER A 93 -12.75 -1.39 0.43
CA SER A 93 -13.26 -2.47 1.29
C SER A 93 -12.19 -3.46 1.65
N ILE A 94 -12.30 -4.07 2.84
CA ILE A 94 -11.54 -5.27 3.16
C ILE A 94 -12.39 -6.47 2.75
N ILE A 95 -11.88 -7.31 1.86
CA ILE A 95 -12.60 -8.46 1.33
C ILE A 95 -11.86 -9.76 1.65
N ASN A 96 -12.64 -10.84 1.72
CA ASN A 96 -12.13 -12.20 1.75
C ASN A 96 -12.08 -12.76 0.34
N ASN A 97 -10.92 -13.27 -0.05
CA ASN A 97 -10.79 -14.14 -1.21
C ASN A 97 -9.70 -15.17 -0.93
N GLU A 98 -10.07 -16.45 -0.90
CA GLU A 98 -9.11 -17.55 -0.84
C GLU A 98 -8.33 -17.54 -2.16
N ASP A 99 -7.13 -16.98 -2.14
CA ASP A 99 -6.26 -16.99 -3.30
C ASP A 99 -5.99 -18.44 -3.69
N LYS A 100 -6.47 -18.83 -4.89
CA LYS A 100 -6.34 -20.22 -5.35
C LYS A 100 -4.94 -20.53 -5.84
N ASP A 101 -4.14 -19.50 -6.17
CA ASP A 101 -2.85 -19.67 -6.83
C ASP A 101 -1.66 -18.99 -6.11
N GLY A 102 -1.92 -18.19 -5.06
CA GLY A 102 -0.95 -17.75 -4.04
C GLY A 102 0.22 -16.93 -4.57
N ARG A 103 0.04 -16.24 -5.70
CA ARG A 103 1.15 -15.74 -6.52
C ARG A 103 1.06 -14.28 -6.96
N LYS A 104 -0.01 -13.56 -6.61
CA LYS A 104 -0.21 -12.19 -7.07
C LYS A 104 -0.58 -11.27 -5.92
N PHE A 105 0.20 -10.21 -5.74
CA PHE A 105 -0.09 -9.17 -4.76
C PHE A 105 -1.16 -8.19 -5.25
N ILE A 106 -1.30 -8.02 -6.57
CA ILE A 106 -2.32 -7.18 -7.17
C ILE A 106 -3.13 -7.96 -8.20
N GLU A 107 -4.45 -7.81 -8.14
CA GLU A 107 -5.36 -8.29 -9.18
C GLU A 107 -6.33 -7.21 -9.65
N PHE A 108 -6.84 -7.38 -10.87
CA PHE A 108 -7.81 -6.48 -11.50
C PHE A 108 -9.21 -7.10 -11.60
N LYS A 109 -9.39 -8.28 -11.00
CA LYS A 109 -10.65 -9.00 -10.97
C LYS A 109 -10.64 -10.02 -9.84
N ILE A 110 -11.64 -9.97 -8.96
CA ILE A 110 -11.98 -11.08 -8.05
C ILE A 110 -13.39 -11.57 -8.37
N ASP A 111 -13.59 -12.88 -8.39
CA ASP A 111 -14.91 -13.47 -8.56
C ASP A 111 -15.68 -13.45 -7.23
N ASN A 112 -16.83 -12.78 -7.22
CA ASN A 112 -17.73 -12.69 -6.06
C ASN A 112 -17.04 -12.21 -4.76
N PRO A 113 -16.39 -11.03 -4.77
CA PRO A 113 -15.73 -10.51 -3.57
C PRO A 113 -16.76 -10.34 -2.45
N LYS A 114 -16.39 -10.78 -1.24
CA LYS A 114 -17.21 -10.62 -0.03
C LYS A 114 -16.46 -9.79 0.98
N ILE A 115 -17.11 -8.75 1.49
CA ILE A 115 -16.57 -7.97 2.60
C ILE A 115 -16.24 -8.91 3.76
N HIS A 116 -15.03 -8.78 4.28
CA HIS A 116 -14.53 -9.62 5.35
C HIS A 116 -15.34 -9.35 6.63
N LYS A 117 -15.89 -10.39 7.26
CA LYS A 117 -16.84 -10.26 8.37
C LYS A 117 -16.29 -9.56 9.61
N ALA A 118 -14.99 -9.68 9.84
CA ALA A 118 -14.29 -9.04 10.96
C ALA A 118 -13.79 -7.61 10.63
N PHE A 119 -13.88 -7.17 9.37
CA PHE A 119 -13.42 -5.86 8.93
C PHE A 119 -14.59 -5.06 8.33
N TRP A 120 -14.24 -3.91 7.78
CA TRP A 120 -15.14 -2.93 7.23
C TRP A 120 -15.12 -2.96 5.70
N GLY A 121 -16.08 -2.26 5.08
CA GLY A 121 -16.07 -2.05 3.64
C GLY A 121 -17.07 -1.01 3.18
N ASN A 122 -16.95 -0.65 1.90
CA ASN A 122 -17.63 0.46 1.25
C ASN A 122 -17.31 1.84 1.86
N GLU A 123 -16.06 2.05 2.27
CA GLU A 123 -15.61 3.38 2.69
C GLU A 123 -15.41 4.26 1.46
N HIS A 124 -16.05 5.43 1.44
CA HIS A 124 -15.94 6.40 0.36
C HIS A 124 -14.92 7.47 0.72
N ILE A 125 -13.95 7.68 -0.16
CA ILE A 125 -12.92 8.74 -0.06
C ILE A 125 -12.65 9.36 -1.45
N SER A 126 -11.98 10.51 -1.47
CA SER A 126 -11.51 11.11 -2.72
C SER A 126 -10.29 10.36 -3.23
N TYR A 127 -10.31 9.95 -4.50
CA TYR A 127 -9.16 9.37 -5.18
C TYR A 127 -7.99 10.36 -5.26
N THR A 128 -8.27 11.64 -5.52
CA THR A 128 -7.23 12.68 -5.56
C THR A 128 -6.53 12.79 -4.20
N GLU A 129 -7.29 12.83 -3.11
CA GLU A 129 -6.73 12.84 -1.74
C GLU A 129 -5.90 11.57 -1.46
N PHE A 130 -6.44 10.39 -1.77
CA PHE A 130 -5.74 9.12 -1.64
C PHE A 130 -4.39 9.14 -2.35
N LYS A 131 -4.39 9.55 -3.62
CA LYS A 131 -3.20 9.65 -4.45
C LYS A 131 -2.17 10.63 -3.88
N GLU A 132 -2.60 11.82 -3.50
CA GLU A 132 -1.70 12.86 -2.96
C GLU A 132 -1.02 12.41 -1.65
N LYS A 133 -1.76 11.74 -0.78
CA LYS A 133 -1.23 11.21 0.49
C LYS A 133 -0.23 10.09 0.29
N ILE A 134 -0.49 9.16 -0.65
CA ILE A 134 0.48 8.12 -1.01
C ILE A 134 1.75 8.76 -1.60
N ILE A 135 1.62 9.70 -2.53
CA ILE A 135 2.77 10.41 -3.12
C ILE A 135 3.62 11.08 -2.03
N LEU A 136 2.98 11.78 -1.09
CA LEU A 136 3.68 12.48 -0.02
C LEU A 136 4.43 11.49 0.88
N ALA A 137 3.75 10.47 1.39
CA ALA A 137 4.34 9.49 2.29
C ALA A 137 5.45 8.67 1.62
N SER A 138 5.26 8.24 0.37
CA SER A 138 6.29 7.55 -0.42
C SER A 138 7.53 8.42 -0.63
N ARG A 139 7.37 9.72 -0.89
CA ARG A 139 8.52 10.64 -1.01
C ARG A 139 9.25 10.83 0.32
N GLU A 140 8.51 10.98 1.41
CA GLU A 140 9.10 11.08 2.76
C GLU A 140 9.90 9.82 3.09
N TYR A 141 9.35 8.65 2.80
CA TYR A 141 10.00 7.37 3.01
C TYR A 141 11.24 7.18 2.11
N ILE A 142 11.16 7.49 0.82
CA ILE A 142 12.32 7.46 -0.10
C ILE A 142 13.42 8.41 0.37
N ASN A 143 13.07 9.61 0.84
CA ASN A 143 14.04 10.56 1.39
C ASN A 143 14.75 9.98 2.62
N TYR A 144 14.01 9.32 3.52
CA TYR A 144 14.61 8.59 4.63
C TYR A 144 15.59 7.53 4.11
N LEU A 145 15.16 6.65 3.19
CA LEU A 145 16.02 5.59 2.67
C LEU A 145 17.31 6.15 2.04
N ASN A 146 17.22 7.24 1.28
CA ASN A 146 18.36 7.91 0.65
C ASN A 146 19.33 8.55 1.65
N LEU A 147 18.86 8.96 2.83
CA LEU A 147 19.70 9.53 3.89
C LEU A 147 20.50 8.47 4.63
N TYR A 148 19.91 7.29 4.84
CA TYR A 148 20.45 6.26 5.74
C TYR A 148 21.04 5.04 5.03
N ASN A 149 20.97 4.99 3.69
CA ASN A 149 21.51 3.91 2.90
C ASN A 149 22.33 4.44 1.71
N SER A 150 23.40 3.73 1.37
CA SER A 150 24.02 3.87 0.05
C SER A 150 23.10 3.30 -1.03
N SER A 151 23.28 3.69 -2.29
CA SER A 151 22.43 3.26 -3.42
C SER A 151 22.02 1.79 -3.33
N ASN A 152 20.72 1.56 -3.19
CA ASN A 152 20.09 0.26 -3.01
C ASN A 152 19.02 0.07 -4.10
N GLU A 153 18.90 -1.12 -4.67
CA GLU A 153 17.92 -1.43 -5.73
C GLU A 153 16.47 -1.20 -5.27
N VAL A 154 16.17 -1.38 -3.98
CA VAL A 154 14.85 -1.06 -3.39
C VAL A 154 14.51 0.42 -3.55
N ILE A 155 15.48 1.30 -3.29
CA ILE A 155 15.30 2.75 -3.41
C ILE A 155 15.03 3.12 -4.87
N LYS A 156 15.85 2.61 -5.79
CA LYS A 156 15.69 2.86 -7.23
C LYS A 156 14.33 2.41 -7.74
N LYS A 157 13.83 1.28 -7.23
CA LYS A 157 12.51 0.75 -7.59
C LYS A 157 11.40 1.70 -7.13
N LEU A 158 11.43 2.14 -5.87
CA LEU A 158 10.45 3.08 -5.34
C LEU A 158 10.51 4.44 -6.03
N GLU A 159 11.71 4.95 -6.32
CA GLU A 159 11.90 6.18 -7.12
C GLU A 159 11.30 6.03 -8.51
N HIS A 160 11.49 4.88 -9.17
CA HIS A 160 10.88 4.59 -10.46
C HIS A 160 9.35 4.59 -10.40
N ASP A 161 8.75 3.95 -9.38
CA ASP A 161 7.29 3.94 -9.22
C ASP A 161 6.74 5.35 -8.98
N MET A 162 7.45 6.17 -8.20
CA MET A 162 7.11 7.57 -7.99
C MET A 162 7.17 8.38 -9.28
N ASP A 163 8.21 8.20 -10.09
CA ASP A 163 8.31 8.81 -11.41
C ASP A 163 7.14 8.40 -12.31
N LEU A 164 6.68 7.15 -12.27
CA LEU A 164 5.51 6.70 -13.02
C LEU A 164 4.22 7.40 -12.57
N ILE A 165 4.05 7.62 -11.26
CA ILE A 165 2.90 8.35 -10.71
C ILE A 165 2.92 9.82 -11.13
N ASP A 166 4.09 10.47 -11.04
CA ASP A 166 4.27 11.90 -11.34
C ASP A 166 4.19 12.20 -12.84
N SER A 167 4.72 11.32 -13.69
CA SER A 167 5.01 11.64 -15.08
C SER A 167 3.82 11.70 -16.03
N LYS A 168 2.57 11.42 -15.60
CA LYS A 168 1.42 11.18 -16.51
C LYS A 168 1.72 10.14 -17.61
N ILE A 169 2.79 9.34 -17.52
CA ILE A 169 3.15 8.29 -18.51
C ILE A 169 2.27 7.06 -18.27
N LEU A 170 0.97 7.22 -18.53
CA LEU A 170 0.05 6.09 -18.64
C LEU A 170 -0.21 5.71 -20.09
N THR A 171 0.48 6.35 -21.04
CA THR A 171 0.24 6.18 -22.48
C THR A 171 0.94 4.98 -23.12
N LYS A 172 1.69 4.15 -22.39
CA LYS A 172 2.43 3.03 -23.00
C LYS A 172 2.52 1.77 -22.15
N PHE A 173 1.40 1.05 -22.01
CA PHE A 173 1.48 -0.41 -21.89
C PHE A 173 0.38 -1.02 -22.77
N PRO A 174 0.71 -1.98 -23.65
CA PRO A 174 -0.27 -2.53 -24.59
C PRO A 174 -1.39 -3.27 -23.84
N LYS A 175 -2.60 -3.12 -24.40
CA LYS A 175 -3.82 -3.83 -23.99
C LYS A 175 -3.68 -5.34 -24.08
#